data_AF-A0A2P1PN90-F1
#
_entry.id   AF-A0A2P1PN90-F1
#
_cell.length_a   1.000
_cell.length_b   1.000
_cell.length_c   1.000
_cell.angle_alpha   90.00
_cell.angle_beta   90.00
_cell.angle_gamma   90.00
#
_symmetry.space_group_name_H-M   'P 1'
#
loop_
_entity.id
_entity.type
_entity.pdbx_description
1 polymer ?
#
loop_
_entity_poly.entity_id
_entity_poly.type
_entity_poly.pdbx_seq_one_letter_code
_entity_poly.pdbx_strand_id
1 'polypeptide(L)'
;MNVGKVIQIAWREFTTTVLTKAFLFGLLFLPLMMVIGIAVVPWLTNLKSPPVTGTIAIVDPSGELLSRLTESMSREALLAKREALNQRLDEVMPGSFKSLRSQPGVESKLQEALGDVPNLKFRAISLAALDAEKELLKQPKRADQDNDTLQMILVVDANAVTTSDGSTALGGYRAFEREVLDSRFSKEVRDGMRQAIVDARLSARQLNAADIRALMEVPRPEVEVVSAKGTENKNEVVRMLLPIAFMMLIFISVMAGGQQLMTSTIEEKSSRVVEVLLAAVSPLELMTGKIIGQMAVGALMMGVYGGLLLIGLATFSLVGLISVSSLVYLCLFFVLSATTVAALMAAIGAAVNEIREAQSLLTPVMLLLILPMMLMGPVMSDPNGGLATVVSLVPPASPYVMMMRLSSNVPPPVWQILLALLLNAVAAVMAVWFAGKVFRIGLLMYGKPPNLLTLWRWVRMA
;
A
#
# COMPACT_ATOMS: atom_id res chain seq x y z
N MET A 1 17.70 42.34 9.05
CA MET A 1 17.76 40.90 9.34
C MET A 1 19.22 40.48 9.29
N ASN A 2 19.81 40.09 10.42
CA ASN A 2 21.18 39.60 10.49
C ASN A 2 21.21 38.13 10.07
N VAL A 3 21.74 37.87 8.87
CA VAL A 3 21.79 36.53 8.26
C VAL A 3 22.55 35.54 9.14
N GLY A 4 23.61 35.97 9.85
CA GLY A 4 24.36 35.10 10.74
C GLY A 4 23.50 34.54 11.88
N LYS A 5 22.63 35.37 12.46
CA LYS A 5 21.69 34.93 13.51
C LYS A 5 20.67 33.92 12.96
N VAL A 6 20.12 34.19 11.77
CA VAL A 6 19.16 33.28 11.11
C VAL A 6 19.78 31.91 10.87
N ILE A 7 21.02 31.86 10.37
CA ILE A 7 21.73 30.60 10.11
C ILE A 7 22.03 29.86 11.42
N GLN A 8 22.44 30.55 12.48
CA GLN A 8 22.67 29.93 13.78
C GLN A 8 21.41 29.28 14.35
N ILE A 9 20.26 29.95 14.21
CA ILE A 9 18.96 29.41 14.63
C ILE A 9 18.59 28.21 13.76
N ALA A 10 18.74 28.31 12.44
CA ALA A 10 18.47 27.21 11.52
C ALA A 10 19.32 25.97 11.83
N TRP A 11 20.61 26.15 12.09
CA TRP A 11 21.53 25.08 12.47
C TRP A 11 21.15 24.45 13.81
N ARG A 12 20.82 25.26 14.81
CA ARG A 12 20.29 24.79 16.10
C ARG A 12 19.07 23.90 15.88
N GLU A 13 18.06 24.39 15.17
CA GLU A 13 16.81 23.66 14.91
C GLU A 13 17.01 22.36 14.14
N PHE A 14 17.89 22.39 13.14
CA PHE A 14 18.26 21.19 12.38
C PHE A 14 18.91 20.15 13.29
N THR A 15 19.94 20.54 14.05
CA THR A 15 20.69 19.61 14.90
C THR A 15 19.86 19.10 16.08
N THR A 16 19.05 19.95 16.72
CA THR A 16 18.16 19.53 17.81
C THR A 16 17.05 18.61 17.35
N THR A 17 16.73 18.60 16.06
CA THR A 17 15.76 17.65 15.49
C THR A 17 16.45 16.36 15.07
N VAL A 18 17.45 16.43 14.20
CA VAL A 18 18.07 15.26 13.55
C VAL A 18 18.88 14.39 14.51
N LEU A 19 19.51 14.99 15.53
CA LEU A 19 20.32 14.24 16.50
C LEU A 19 19.49 13.57 17.60
N THR A 20 18.16 13.74 17.60
CA THR A 20 17.31 13.05 18.58
C THR A 20 17.21 11.57 18.24
N LYS A 21 17.26 10.73 19.28
CA LYS A 21 17.02 9.29 19.12
C LYS A 21 15.66 9.05 18.46
N ALA A 22 14.63 9.78 18.87
CA ALA A 22 13.28 9.67 18.31
C ALA A 22 13.25 9.92 16.80
N PHE A 23 13.96 10.94 16.30
CA PHE A 23 14.06 11.21 14.87
C PHE A 23 14.82 10.09 14.14
N LEU A 24 15.99 9.66 14.64
CA LEU A 24 16.78 8.60 14.02
C LEU A 24 16.00 7.28 13.95
N PHE A 25 15.30 6.92 15.03
CA PHE A 25 14.41 5.77 15.05
C PHE A 25 13.26 5.96 14.06
N GLY A 26 12.54 7.09 14.09
CA GLY A 26 11.42 7.36 13.19
C GLY A 26 11.81 7.34 11.71
N LEU A 27 12.97 7.91 11.37
CA LEU A 27 13.54 7.94 10.03
C LEU A 27 13.76 6.52 9.49
N LEU A 28 14.33 5.63 10.31
CA LEU A 28 14.63 4.25 9.95
C LEU A 28 13.47 3.28 10.18
N PHE A 29 12.47 3.64 10.99
CA PHE A 29 11.38 2.77 11.38
C PHE A 29 10.54 2.33 10.19
N LEU A 30 10.12 3.28 9.35
CA LEU A 30 9.30 2.98 8.17
C LEU A 30 10.03 2.04 7.18
N PRO A 31 11.28 2.30 6.75
CA PRO A 31 11.97 1.38 5.86
C PRO A 31 12.30 0.04 6.54
N LEU A 32 12.63 0.03 7.83
CA LEU A 32 12.80 -1.21 8.59
C LEU A 32 11.49 -2.02 8.63
N MET A 33 10.35 -1.37 8.88
CA MET A 33 9.02 -1.99 8.83
C MET A 33 8.67 -2.50 7.45
N MET A 34 9.08 -1.84 6.37
CA MET A 34 8.90 -2.37 5.01
C MET A 34 9.74 -3.63 4.79
N VAL A 35 11.02 -3.62 5.20
CA VAL A 35 11.90 -4.80 5.12
C VAL A 35 11.35 -5.95 5.98
N ILE A 36 10.95 -5.66 7.21
CA ILE A 36 10.32 -6.62 8.12
C ILE A 36 9.00 -7.10 7.51
N GLY A 37 8.15 -6.24 6.97
CA GLY A 37 6.87 -6.61 6.35
C GLY A 37 7.06 -7.56 5.16
N ILE A 38 8.02 -7.24 4.28
CA ILE A 38 8.43 -8.13 3.18
C ILE A 38 8.94 -9.48 3.72
N ALA A 39 9.65 -9.50 4.85
CA ALA A 39 10.14 -10.72 5.50
C ALA A 39 9.06 -11.48 6.31
N VAL A 40 8.06 -10.76 6.84
CA VAL A 40 7.01 -11.25 7.74
C VAL A 40 5.82 -11.79 6.97
N VAL A 41 5.52 -11.28 5.77
CA VAL A 41 4.48 -11.87 4.91
C VAL A 41 4.75 -13.37 4.66
N PRO A 42 5.98 -13.79 4.27
CA PRO A 42 6.35 -15.20 4.22
C PRO A 42 6.19 -15.91 5.58
N TRP A 43 6.60 -15.28 6.68
CA TRP A 43 6.55 -15.87 8.03
C TRP A 43 5.12 -16.09 8.56
N LEU A 44 4.22 -15.14 8.35
CA LEU A 44 2.79 -15.24 8.66
C LEU A 44 2.11 -16.32 7.82
N THR A 45 2.54 -16.50 6.57
CA THR A 45 2.08 -17.61 5.73
C THR A 45 2.73 -18.96 6.06
N ASN A 46 3.79 -18.95 6.87
CA ASN A 46 4.56 -20.13 7.31
C ASN A 46 4.20 -20.59 8.74
N LEU A 47 3.12 -20.04 9.32
CA LEU A 47 2.47 -20.68 10.47
C LEU A 47 1.91 -22.01 9.98
N LYS A 48 2.71 -23.08 10.15
CA LYS A 48 2.40 -24.46 9.75
C LYS A 48 0.94 -24.76 10.04
N SER A 49 0.09 -24.77 9.01
CA SER A 49 -1.20 -25.45 9.10
C SER A 49 -0.85 -26.92 9.32
N PRO A 50 -1.31 -27.56 10.40
CA PRO A 50 -1.05 -28.98 10.62
C PRO A 50 -1.49 -29.76 9.36
N PRO A 51 -0.74 -30.80 8.93
CA PRO A 51 -1.14 -31.59 7.78
C PRO A 51 -2.57 -32.08 8.02
N VAL A 52 -3.51 -31.65 7.17
CA VAL A 52 -4.91 -32.02 7.36
C VAL A 52 -5.06 -33.46 6.88
N THR A 53 -4.90 -34.38 7.83
CA THR A 53 -5.23 -35.79 7.69
C THR A 53 -6.70 -35.97 8.05
N GLY A 54 -7.43 -36.72 7.23
CA GLY A 54 -8.85 -36.93 7.50
C GLY A 54 -9.60 -37.66 6.40
N THR A 55 -10.79 -38.14 6.78
CA THR A 55 -11.70 -38.86 5.90
C THR A 55 -12.79 -37.91 5.40
N ILE A 56 -13.05 -37.94 4.10
CA ILE A 56 -14.14 -37.21 3.44
C ILE A 56 -15.18 -38.23 3.01
N ALA A 57 -16.41 -38.09 3.51
CA ALA A 57 -17.51 -38.95 3.13
C ALA A 57 -18.26 -38.35 1.94
N ILE A 58 -18.62 -39.19 0.96
CA ILE A 58 -19.27 -38.73 -0.26
C ILE A 58 -20.50 -39.58 -0.52
N VAL A 59 -21.64 -38.90 -0.70
CA VAL A 59 -22.84 -39.47 -1.27
C VAL A 59 -22.79 -39.20 -2.77
N ASP A 60 -22.45 -40.22 -3.55
CA ASP A 60 -22.36 -40.17 -5.01
C ASP A 60 -23.35 -41.17 -5.63
N PRO A 61 -24.56 -40.70 -6.03
CA PRO A 61 -25.55 -41.54 -6.70
C PRO A 61 -25.10 -42.02 -8.10
N SER A 62 -24.12 -41.35 -8.72
CA SER A 62 -23.64 -41.67 -10.06
C SER A 62 -22.57 -42.77 -10.06
N GLY A 63 -21.86 -42.96 -8.95
CA GLY A 63 -20.76 -43.91 -8.80
C GLY A 63 -19.46 -43.53 -9.54
N GLU A 64 -19.46 -42.45 -10.31
CA GLU A 64 -18.32 -42.02 -11.14
C GLU A 64 -17.48 -40.90 -10.52
N LEU A 65 -18.00 -40.17 -9.53
CA LEU A 65 -17.34 -38.99 -8.97
C LEU A 65 -16.37 -39.34 -7.85
N LEU A 66 -16.65 -40.40 -7.10
CA LEU A 66 -15.74 -40.86 -6.03
C LEU A 66 -14.36 -41.23 -6.58
N SER A 67 -14.31 -42.02 -7.65
CA SER A 67 -13.06 -42.48 -8.28
C SER A 67 -12.28 -41.31 -8.85
N ARG A 68 -12.95 -40.43 -9.61
CA ARG A 68 -12.35 -39.21 -10.19
C ARG A 68 -11.85 -38.23 -9.14
N LEU A 69 -12.59 -38.03 -8.05
CA LEU A 69 -12.15 -37.18 -6.96
C LEU A 69 -10.92 -37.78 -6.25
N THR A 70 -10.94 -39.08 -5.98
CA THR A 70 -9.83 -39.80 -5.34
C THR A 70 -8.56 -39.70 -6.17
N GLU A 71 -8.68 -39.84 -7.50
CA GLU A 71 -7.57 -39.69 -8.43
C GLU A 71 -7.05 -38.25 -8.49
N SER A 72 -7.93 -37.26 -8.66
CA SER A 72 -7.56 -35.83 -8.77
C SER A 72 -6.99 -35.22 -7.49
N MET A 73 -7.33 -35.80 -6.33
CA MET A 73 -6.87 -35.39 -5.01
C MET A 73 -5.83 -36.38 -4.44
N SER A 74 -5.35 -37.32 -5.26
CA SER A 74 -4.26 -38.21 -4.89
C SER A 74 -3.00 -37.41 -4.63
N ARG A 75 -2.10 -37.95 -3.79
CA ARG A 75 -0.83 -37.28 -3.46
C ARG A 75 -0.03 -36.95 -4.72
N GLU A 76 0.01 -37.86 -5.69
CA GLU A 76 0.70 -37.68 -6.96
C GLU A 76 0.05 -36.58 -7.82
N ALA A 77 -1.28 -36.56 -7.93
CA ALA A 77 -1.98 -35.52 -8.68
C ALA A 77 -1.82 -34.12 -8.05
N LEU A 78 -1.85 -34.02 -6.72
CA LEU A 78 -1.64 -32.77 -6.00
C LEU A 78 -0.20 -32.25 -6.17
N LEU A 79 0.80 -33.15 -6.15
CA LEU A 79 2.20 -32.79 -6.43
C LEU A 79 2.37 -32.32 -7.88
N ALA A 80 1.84 -33.05 -8.86
CA ALA A 80 1.90 -32.66 -10.27
C ALA A 80 1.20 -31.31 -10.53
N LYS A 81 0.08 -31.04 -9.86
CA LYS A 81 -0.64 -29.77 -9.95
C LYS A 81 0.17 -28.60 -9.35
N ARG A 82 0.92 -28.85 -8.27
CA ARG A 82 1.84 -27.87 -7.67
C ARG A 82 3.05 -27.60 -8.58
N GLU A 83 3.61 -28.63 -9.20
CA GLU A 83 4.70 -28.47 -10.18
C GLU A 83 4.24 -27.68 -11.41
N ALA A 84 3.07 -28.01 -11.96
CA ALA A 84 2.49 -27.27 -13.08
C ALA A 84 2.17 -25.82 -12.71
N LEU A 85 1.66 -25.56 -11.49
CA LEU A 85 1.44 -24.21 -10.98
C LEU A 85 2.77 -23.45 -10.83
N ASN A 86 3.82 -24.10 -10.34
CA ASN A 86 5.15 -23.51 -10.22
C ASN A 86 5.73 -23.14 -11.58
N GLN A 87 5.60 -24.02 -12.57
CA GLN A 87 6.03 -23.77 -13.95
C GLN A 87 5.26 -22.61 -14.57
N ARG A 88 3.92 -22.56 -14.42
CA ARG A 88 3.11 -21.42 -14.89
C ARG A 88 3.45 -20.12 -14.20
N LEU A 89 3.70 -20.16 -12.89
CA LEU A 89 4.21 -19.00 -12.18
C LEU A 89 5.56 -18.56 -12.76
N ASP A 90 6.47 -19.47 -13.09
CA ASP A 90 7.77 -19.13 -13.69
C ASP A 90 7.70 -18.62 -15.14
N GLU A 91 6.59 -18.90 -15.85
CA GLU A 91 6.29 -18.36 -17.19
C GLU A 91 5.65 -16.97 -17.12
N VAL A 92 4.76 -16.74 -16.15
CA VAL A 92 4.01 -15.47 -16.01
C VAL A 92 4.77 -14.42 -15.17
N MET A 93 5.75 -14.87 -14.37
CA MET A 93 6.52 -13.98 -13.51
C MET A 93 7.55 -13.19 -14.32
N PRO A 94 7.69 -11.87 -14.07
CA PRO A 94 8.72 -11.07 -14.71
C PRO A 94 10.11 -11.69 -14.52
N GLY A 95 11.01 -11.55 -15.50
CA GLY A 95 12.39 -12.06 -15.40
C GLY A 95 13.14 -11.59 -14.14
N SER A 96 12.76 -10.43 -13.57
CA SER A 96 13.27 -9.87 -12.32
C SER A 96 12.81 -10.61 -11.06
N PHE A 97 11.66 -11.29 -11.09
CA PHE A 97 11.16 -12.13 -10.00
C PHE A 97 11.71 -13.55 -10.09
N LYS A 98 11.95 -14.04 -11.32
CA LYS A 98 12.56 -15.35 -11.60
C LYS A 98 13.97 -15.46 -11.02
N SER A 99 14.78 -14.41 -11.15
CA SER A 99 16.13 -14.33 -10.57
C SER A 99 16.15 -14.26 -9.03
N LEU A 100 15.11 -13.67 -8.43
CA LEU A 100 14.90 -13.61 -6.99
C LEU A 100 14.48 -14.97 -6.42
N ARG A 101 13.63 -15.70 -7.15
CA ARG A 101 13.16 -17.05 -6.80
C ARG A 101 14.26 -18.09 -6.89
N SER A 102 15.14 -18.02 -7.90
CA SER A 102 16.28 -18.93 -8.10
C SER A 102 17.42 -18.75 -7.07
N GLN A 103 17.27 -17.87 -6.09
CA GLN A 103 18.20 -17.82 -4.97
C GLN A 103 17.95 -19.03 -4.05
N PRO A 104 19.00 -19.78 -3.63
CA PRO A 104 18.85 -21.03 -2.86
C PRO A 104 17.99 -20.91 -1.59
N GLY A 105 17.98 -19.72 -0.96
CA GLY A 105 17.19 -19.44 0.25
C GLY A 105 15.75 -18.99 0.00
N VAL A 106 15.39 -18.57 -1.21
CA VAL A 106 14.03 -18.15 -1.59
C VAL A 106 13.27 -19.32 -2.19
N GLU A 107 13.93 -20.15 -3.02
CA GLU A 107 13.34 -21.33 -3.65
C GLU A 107 12.86 -22.36 -2.63
N SER A 108 13.75 -22.73 -1.69
CA SER A 108 13.44 -23.65 -0.59
C SER A 108 12.33 -23.11 0.31
N LYS A 109 12.30 -21.81 0.58
CA LYS A 109 11.26 -21.17 1.41
C LYS A 109 9.93 -21.02 0.69
N LEU A 110 9.93 -20.90 -0.63
CA LEU A 110 8.72 -20.86 -1.45
C LEU A 110 8.09 -22.26 -1.59
N GLN A 111 8.92 -23.30 -1.66
CA GLN A 111 8.47 -24.69 -1.56
C GLN A 111 7.90 -25.01 -0.17
N GLU A 112 8.53 -24.51 0.91
CA GLU A 112 7.99 -24.61 2.28
C GLU A 112 6.66 -23.86 2.45
N ALA A 113 6.52 -22.66 1.86
CA ALA A 113 5.31 -21.84 1.96
C ALA A 113 4.07 -22.46 1.29
N LEU A 114 4.26 -23.42 0.37
CA LEU A 114 3.18 -24.18 -0.27
C LEU A 114 2.59 -25.28 0.65
N GLY A 115 3.19 -25.52 1.82
CA GLY A 115 2.72 -26.47 2.84
C GLY A 115 2.84 -27.93 2.44
N ASP A 116 2.55 -28.85 3.38
CA ASP A 116 2.54 -30.29 3.11
C ASP A 116 1.36 -30.69 2.20
N VAL A 117 1.53 -31.77 1.44
CA VAL A 117 0.41 -32.35 0.66
C VAL A 117 -0.53 -33.07 1.61
N PRO A 118 -1.83 -32.73 1.66
CA PRO A 118 -2.77 -33.38 2.56
C PRO A 118 -2.91 -34.87 2.21
N ASN A 119 -3.02 -35.72 3.23
CA ASN A 119 -3.28 -37.15 3.07
C ASN A 119 -4.76 -37.41 3.31
N LEU A 120 -5.52 -37.48 2.22
CA LEU A 120 -6.97 -37.57 2.23
C LEU A 120 -7.43 -38.99 1.95
N LYS A 121 -8.41 -39.46 2.73
CA LYS A 121 -9.16 -40.69 2.43
C LYS A 121 -10.57 -40.32 2.01
N PHE A 122 -11.03 -40.91 0.92
CA PHE A 122 -12.41 -40.74 0.44
C PHE A 122 -13.21 -42.00 0.71
N ARG A 123 -14.42 -41.85 1.26
CA ARG A 123 -15.31 -42.98 1.58
C ARG A 123 -16.70 -42.74 1.01
N ALA A 124 -17.25 -43.72 0.29
CA ALA A 124 -18.63 -43.69 -0.15
C ALA A 124 -19.60 -43.92 1.03
N ILE A 125 -20.68 -43.15 1.08
CA ILE A 125 -21.78 -43.36 2.02
C ILE A 125 -23.11 -43.33 1.27
N SER A 126 -24.10 -44.09 1.76
CA SER A 126 -25.44 -44.06 1.20
C SER A 126 -26.24 -42.87 1.74
N LEU A 127 -27.27 -42.43 1.01
CA LEU A 127 -28.16 -41.34 1.44
C LEU A 127 -28.83 -41.64 2.80
N ALA A 128 -29.08 -42.92 3.11
CA ALA A 128 -29.66 -43.36 4.38
C ALA A 128 -28.71 -43.19 5.58
N ALA A 129 -27.39 -43.20 5.36
CA ALA A 129 -26.39 -43.01 6.41
C ALA A 129 -26.05 -41.53 6.68
N LEU A 130 -26.59 -40.60 5.88
CA LEU A 130 -26.22 -39.18 5.90
C LEU A 130 -26.43 -38.52 7.28
N ASP A 131 -27.55 -38.79 7.93
CA ASP A 131 -27.86 -38.14 9.21
C ASP A 131 -27.02 -38.71 10.36
N ALA A 132 -26.66 -39.99 10.32
CA ALA A 132 -25.72 -40.59 11.27
C ALA A 132 -24.30 -39.99 11.12
N GLU A 133 -23.85 -39.76 9.89
CA GLU A 133 -22.54 -39.16 9.61
C GLU A 133 -22.47 -37.67 10.00
N LYS A 134 -23.57 -36.91 9.87
CA LYS A 134 -23.65 -35.53 10.36
C LYS A 134 -23.46 -35.43 11.87
N GLU A 135 -23.92 -36.42 12.64
CA GLU A 135 -23.68 -36.46 14.09
C GLU A 135 -22.19 -36.68 14.42
N LEU A 136 -21.42 -37.36 13.55
CA LEU A 136 -19.96 -37.52 13.70
C LEU A 136 -19.19 -36.21 13.44
N LEU A 137 -19.72 -35.32 12.59
CA LEU A 137 -19.15 -33.98 12.38
C LEU A 137 -19.30 -33.05 13.61
N LYS A 138 -20.25 -33.33 14.50
CA LYS A 138 -20.49 -32.55 15.72
C LYS A 138 -19.59 -32.94 16.90
N GLN A 139 -18.98 -34.12 16.87
CA GLN A 139 -18.14 -34.61 17.99
C GLN A 139 -16.76 -33.93 18.02
N PRO A 140 -16.23 -33.48 19.16
CA PRO A 140 -14.92 -32.81 19.21
C PRO A 140 -13.77 -33.70 18.72
N LYS A 141 -12.78 -33.10 18.05
CA LYS A 141 -11.60 -33.81 17.51
C LYS A 141 -10.82 -34.48 18.66
N ARG A 142 -10.80 -35.81 18.70
CA ARG A 142 -9.92 -36.57 19.63
C ARG A 142 -8.50 -36.52 19.09
N ALA A 143 -7.56 -36.00 19.89
CA ALA A 143 -6.16 -35.77 19.51
C ALA A 143 -5.38 -37.04 19.10
N ASP A 144 -5.89 -38.24 19.45
CA ASP A 144 -5.24 -39.53 19.19
C ASP A 144 -5.64 -40.23 17.87
N GLN A 145 -6.62 -39.67 17.11
CA GLN A 145 -7.11 -40.26 15.86
C GLN A 145 -6.96 -39.28 14.69
N ASP A 146 -5.73 -38.86 14.40
CA ASP A 146 -5.50 -37.84 13.36
C ASP A 146 -5.80 -38.35 11.94
N ASN A 147 -5.79 -39.67 11.70
CA ASN A 147 -5.81 -40.23 10.33
C ASN A 147 -7.15 -40.82 9.85
N ASP A 148 -8.21 -40.79 10.67
CA ASP A 148 -9.52 -41.39 10.33
C ASP A 148 -10.73 -40.55 10.77
N THR A 149 -10.49 -39.32 11.20
CA THR A 149 -11.57 -38.40 11.62
C THR A 149 -12.31 -37.86 10.40
N LEU A 150 -13.64 -37.91 10.43
CA LEU A 150 -14.49 -37.33 9.41
C LEU A 150 -14.40 -35.79 9.46
N GLN A 151 -13.96 -35.18 8.36
CA GLN A 151 -13.75 -33.74 8.25
C GLN A 151 -14.86 -33.02 7.47
N MET A 152 -15.39 -33.67 6.43
CA MET A 152 -16.38 -33.09 5.53
C MET A 152 -17.26 -34.20 4.93
N ILE A 153 -18.52 -33.88 4.68
CA ILE A 153 -19.46 -34.71 3.90
C ILE A 153 -19.86 -33.94 2.64
N LEU A 154 -19.71 -34.57 1.48
CA LEU A 154 -20.15 -34.04 0.19
C LEU A 154 -21.38 -34.84 -0.27
N VAL A 155 -22.47 -34.14 -0.53
CA VAL A 155 -23.71 -34.73 -1.05
C VAL A 155 -23.92 -34.21 -2.46
N VAL A 156 -23.77 -35.09 -3.44
CA VAL A 156 -23.95 -34.75 -4.86
C VAL A 156 -25.39 -35.00 -5.28
N ASP A 157 -25.97 -34.06 -6.02
CA ASP A 157 -27.32 -34.22 -6.55
C ASP A 157 -27.35 -35.29 -7.66
N ALA A 158 -28.43 -36.06 -7.78
CA ALA A 158 -28.53 -37.15 -8.76
C ALA A 158 -28.41 -36.66 -10.22
N ASN A 159 -28.78 -35.41 -10.50
CA ASN A 159 -28.66 -34.76 -11.80
C ASN A 159 -27.38 -33.91 -11.96
N ALA A 160 -26.36 -34.10 -11.11
CA ALA A 160 -25.15 -33.30 -11.15
C ALA A 160 -24.26 -33.58 -12.37
N VAL A 161 -24.32 -34.78 -12.94
CA VAL A 161 -23.48 -35.21 -14.09
C VAL A 161 -24.31 -35.30 -15.37
N THR A 162 -25.43 -36.01 -15.31
CA THR A 162 -26.38 -36.18 -16.43
C THR A 162 -27.74 -35.61 -16.06
N THR A 163 -28.45 -35.08 -17.04
CA THR A 163 -29.83 -34.60 -16.86
C THR A 163 -30.78 -35.76 -17.11
N SER A 164 -31.66 -36.09 -16.15
CA SER A 164 -32.82 -36.93 -16.47
C SER A 164 -33.92 -36.05 -17.10
N ASP A 165 -34.64 -36.60 -18.08
CA ASP A 165 -35.88 -36.04 -18.62
C ASP A 165 -35.82 -34.64 -19.26
N GLY A 166 -34.89 -34.43 -20.20
CA GLY A 166 -34.95 -33.28 -21.13
C GLY A 166 -34.77 -31.89 -20.50
N SER A 167 -34.54 -31.79 -19.20
CA SER A 167 -34.17 -30.56 -18.51
C SER A 167 -32.73 -30.18 -18.83
N THR A 168 -32.46 -28.91 -19.12
CA THR A 168 -31.10 -28.39 -19.32
C THR A 168 -30.40 -28.01 -18.02
N ALA A 169 -31.09 -28.09 -16.87
CA ALA A 169 -30.56 -27.69 -15.58
C ALA A 169 -29.80 -28.84 -14.90
N LEU A 170 -28.48 -28.66 -14.75
CA LEU A 170 -27.62 -29.58 -14.02
C LEU A 170 -27.62 -29.27 -12.52
N GLY A 171 -27.66 -30.30 -11.70
CA GLY A 171 -27.57 -30.20 -10.24
C GLY A 171 -26.19 -29.77 -9.74
N GLY A 172 -26.06 -29.56 -8.44
CA GLY A 172 -24.80 -29.17 -7.80
C GLY A 172 -24.34 -30.22 -6.79
N TYR A 173 -23.71 -29.73 -5.73
CA TYR A 173 -23.43 -30.51 -4.54
C TYR A 173 -23.60 -29.64 -3.31
N ARG A 174 -23.88 -30.26 -2.17
CA ARG A 174 -23.91 -29.62 -0.86
C ARG A 174 -22.74 -30.14 -0.03
N ALA A 175 -22.03 -29.24 0.63
CA ALA A 175 -20.94 -29.59 1.54
C ALA A 175 -21.39 -29.34 2.99
N PHE A 176 -21.18 -30.33 3.85
CA PHE A 176 -21.32 -30.22 5.28
C PHE A 176 -19.94 -30.35 5.91
N GLU A 177 -19.49 -29.32 6.60
CA GLU A 177 -18.16 -29.26 7.20
C GLU A 177 -18.24 -29.12 8.72
N ARG A 178 -17.15 -29.46 9.39
CA ARG A 178 -16.97 -29.25 10.82
C ARG A 178 -16.86 -27.76 11.13
N GLU A 179 -17.35 -27.34 12.31
CA GLU A 179 -17.36 -25.93 12.75
C GLU A 179 -15.96 -25.27 12.76
N VAL A 180 -14.92 -26.04 13.11
CA VAL A 180 -13.53 -25.61 13.08
C VAL A 180 -12.79 -26.46 12.05
N LEU A 181 -12.96 -26.11 10.78
CA LEU A 181 -12.21 -26.68 9.65
C LEU A 181 -11.32 -25.60 9.04
N ASP A 182 -10.10 -25.97 8.65
CA ASP A 182 -9.19 -25.05 7.98
C ASP A 182 -9.80 -24.55 6.65
N SER A 183 -9.82 -23.23 6.47
CA SER A 183 -10.47 -22.59 5.33
C SER A 183 -9.78 -22.89 4.00
N ARG A 184 -8.45 -23.11 4.00
CA ARG A 184 -7.69 -23.46 2.80
C ARG A 184 -8.01 -24.90 2.40
N PHE A 185 -8.05 -25.81 3.37
CA PHE A 185 -8.46 -27.19 3.17
C PHE A 185 -9.88 -27.32 2.61
N SER A 186 -10.84 -26.63 3.22
CA SER A 186 -12.24 -26.62 2.74
C SER A 186 -12.34 -26.11 1.30
N LYS A 187 -11.57 -25.05 0.96
CA LYS A 187 -11.50 -24.53 -0.41
C LYS A 187 -10.91 -25.56 -1.38
N GLU A 188 -9.84 -26.24 -1.02
CA GLU A 188 -9.15 -27.22 -1.87
C GLU A 188 -10.04 -28.43 -2.20
N VAL A 189 -10.74 -28.99 -1.20
CA VAL A 189 -11.69 -30.09 -1.39
C VAL A 189 -12.87 -29.67 -2.29
N ARG A 190 -13.41 -28.45 -2.09
CA ARG A 190 -14.48 -27.91 -2.94
C ARG A 190 -14.02 -27.68 -4.38
N ASP A 191 -12.83 -27.13 -4.57
CA ASP A 191 -12.25 -26.92 -5.90
C ASP A 191 -12.00 -28.26 -6.62
N GLY A 192 -11.50 -29.28 -5.90
CA GLY A 192 -11.36 -30.65 -6.39
C GLY A 192 -12.70 -31.27 -6.80
N MET A 193 -13.72 -31.17 -5.94
CA MET A 193 -15.07 -31.69 -6.24
C MET A 193 -15.68 -31.00 -7.47
N ARG A 194 -15.55 -29.67 -7.55
CA ARG A 194 -16.02 -28.90 -8.71
C ARG A 194 -15.32 -29.37 -9.99
N GLN A 195 -14.02 -29.60 -9.94
CA GLN A 195 -13.25 -30.09 -11.07
C GLN A 195 -13.67 -31.50 -11.48
N ALA A 196 -13.88 -32.41 -10.52
CA ALA A 196 -14.37 -33.76 -10.77
C ALA A 196 -15.77 -33.78 -11.41
N ILE A 197 -16.69 -32.91 -10.96
CA ILE A 197 -18.02 -32.76 -11.56
C ILE A 197 -17.92 -32.25 -13.01
N VAL A 198 -17.07 -31.26 -13.26
CA VAL A 198 -16.84 -30.73 -14.62
C VAL A 198 -16.29 -31.82 -15.53
N ASP A 199 -15.31 -32.60 -15.07
CA ASP A 199 -14.69 -33.66 -15.86
C ASP A 199 -15.64 -34.83 -16.14
N ALA A 200 -16.49 -35.18 -15.16
CA ALA A 200 -17.56 -36.16 -15.35
C ALA A 200 -18.60 -35.67 -16.36
N ARG A 201 -19.01 -34.39 -16.31
CA ARG A 201 -19.94 -33.80 -17.30
C ARG A 201 -19.37 -33.79 -18.71
N LEU A 202 -18.08 -33.47 -18.86
CA LEU A 202 -17.40 -33.49 -20.14
C LEU A 202 -17.31 -34.93 -20.67
N SER A 203 -16.94 -35.88 -19.81
CA SER A 203 -16.85 -37.30 -20.15
C SER A 203 -18.21 -37.89 -20.57
N ALA A 204 -19.29 -37.56 -19.85
CA ALA A 204 -20.65 -38.01 -20.17
C ALA A 204 -21.14 -37.50 -21.54
N ARG A 205 -20.58 -36.39 -22.03
CA ARG A 205 -20.84 -35.84 -23.37
C ARG A 205 -19.79 -36.23 -24.40
N GLN A 206 -18.90 -37.16 -24.07
CA GLN A 206 -17.79 -37.62 -24.94
C GLN A 206 -16.86 -36.46 -25.37
N LEU A 207 -16.75 -35.43 -24.53
CA LEU A 207 -15.83 -34.31 -24.72
C LEU A 207 -14.54 -34.55 -23.94
N ASN A 208 -13.40 -34.33 -24.59
CA ASN A 208 -12.10 -34.41 -23.94
C ASN A 208 -11.88 -33.17 -23.05
N ALA A 209 -11.71 -33.39 -21.75
CA ALA A 209 -11.52 -32.32 -20.78
C ALA A 209 -10.19 -31.57 -20.97
N ALA A 210 -9.14 -32.24 -21.45
CA ALA A 210 -7.85 -31.61 -21.72
C ALA A 210 -7.98 -30.59 -22.86
N ASP A 211 -8.66 -30.95 -23.94
CA ASP A 211 -8.85 -30.10 -25.11
C ASP A 211 -9.69 -28.87 -24.78
N ILE A 212 -10.79 -29.03 -24.04
CA ILE A 212 -11.64 -27.90 -23.62
C ILE A 212 -10.88 -26.94 -22.69
N ARG A 213 -10.06 -27.45 -21.76
CA ARG A 213 -9.23 -26.60 -20.89
C ARG A 213 -8.18 -25.85 -21.68
N ALA A 214 -7.49 -26.51 -22.61
CA ALA A 214 -6.51 -25.87 -23.49
C ALA A 214 -7.16 -24.76 -24.33
N LEU A 215 -8.41 -24.95 -24.78
CA LEU A 215 -9.16 -23.93 -25.51
C LEU A 215 -9.59 -22.73 -24.65
N MET A 216 -9.79 -22.92 -23.34
CA MET A 216 -10.13 -21.84 -22.41
C MET A 216 -8.89 -21.16 -21.80
N GLU A 217 -7.73 -21.81 -21.89
CA GLU A 217 -6.48 -21.29 -21.37
C GLU A 217 -5.88 -20.28 -22.34
N VAL A 218 -6.29 -19.03 -22.21
CA VAL A 218 -5.69 -17.90 -22.93
C VAL A 218 -4.54 -17.36 -22.07
N PRO A 219 -3.27 -17.46 -22.53
CA PRO A 219 -2.15 -16.83 -21.85
C PRO A 219 -2.42 -15.33 -21.70
N ARG A 220 -2.09 -14.75 -20.55
CA ARG A 220 -2.18 -13.29 -20.41
C ARG A 220 -1.26 -12.66 -21.46
N PRO A 221 -1.76 -11.74 -22.29
CA PRO A 221 -0.92 -11.12 -23.30
C PRO A 221 0.19 -10.33 -22.60
N GLU A 222 1.42 -10.46 -23.08
CA GLU A 222 2.47 -9.49 -22.75
C GLU A 222 2.06 -8.15 -23.38
N VAL A 223 1.76 -7.17 -22.51
CA VAL A 223 1.33 -5.85 -22.97
C VAL A 223 2.56 -5.03 -23.32
N GLU A 224 2.87 -4.98 -24.60
CA GLU A 224 3.91 -4.10 -25.13
C GLU A 224 3.33 -2.70 -25.39
N VAL A 225 3.88 -1.68 -24.73
CA VAL A 225 3.48 -0.29 -24.99
C VAL A 225 4.31 0.25 -26.15
N VAL A 226 3.67 0.45 -27.29
CA VAL A 226 4.28 1.08 -28.45
C VAL A 226 4.32 2.59 -28.25
N SER A 227 5.52 3.18 -28.27
CA SER A 227 5.72 4.63 -28.22
C SER A 227 6.43 5.12 -29.49
N ALA A 228 6.43 6.43 -29.73
CA ALA A 228 7.18 7.05 -30.84
C ALA A 228 8.70 6.78 -30.81
N LYS A 229 9.24 6.28 -29.68
CA LYS A 229 10.67 5.91 -29.51
C LYS A 229 10.92 4.40 -29.59
N GLY A 230 9.90 3.59 -29.91
CA GLY A 230 9.97 2.13 -30.01
C GLY A 230 9.07 1.40 -29.02
N THR A 231 9.11 0.07 -29.12
CA THR A 231 8.44 -0.89 -28.25
C THR A 231 9.29 -1.10 -26.99
N GLU A 232 8.75 -0.80 -25.81
CA GLU A 232 9.42 -1.03 -24.54
C GLU A 232 8.58 -2.02 -23.72
N ASN A 233 9.21 -3.13 -23.28
CA ASN A 233 8.66 -4.04 -22.28
C ASN A 233 8.56 -3.31 -20.95
N LYS A 234 7.36 -3.07 -20.45
CA LYS A 234 7.15 -2.18 -19.31
C LYS A 234 6.50 -2.90 -18.15
N ASN A 235 7.21 -2.89 -17.03
CA ASN A 235 6.67 -3.15 -15.70
C ASN A 235 5.58 -2.11 -15.38
N GLU A 236 4.33 -2.41 -15.77
CA GLU A 236 3.16 -1.55 -15.57
C GLU A 236 2.99 -1.14 -14.10
N VAL A 237 3.20 -2.09 -13.19
CA VAL A 237 3.15 -1.87 -11.74
C VAL A 237 4.15 -0.82 -11.29
N VAL A 238 5.38 -0.81 -11.80
CA VAL A 238 6.40 0.15 -11.36
C VAL A 238 6.12 1.55 -11.92
N ARG A 239 5.57 1.64 -13.13
CA ARG A 239 5.13 2.92 -13.72
C ARG A 239 3.94 3.52 -12.96
N MET A 240 3.10 2.68 -12.37
CA MET A 240 2.03 3.13 -11.48
C MET A 240 2.59 3.59 -10.12
N LEU A 241 3.55 2.87 -9.54
CA LEU A 241 4.08 3.18 -8.21
C LEU A 241 5.00 4.41 -8.18
N LEU A 242 5.75 4.69 -9.25
CA LEU A 242 6.75 5.77 -9.27
C LEU A 242 6.15 7.18 -9.02
N PRO A 243 5.06 7.60 -9.69
CA PRO A 243 4.37 8.85 -9.39
C PRO A 243 3.92 8.97 -7.93
N ILE A 244 3.37 7.89 -7.38
CA ILE A 244 2.91 7.82 -5.99
C ILE A 244 4.09 7.99 -5.05
N ALA A 245 5.21 7.31 -5.33
CA ALA A 245 6.41 7.38 -4.51
C ALA A 245 6.96 8.82 -4.43
N PHE A 246 7.04 9.54 -5.55
CA PHE A 246 7.50 10.94 -5.51
C PHE A 246 6.53 11.88 -4.79
N MET A 247 5.22 11.71 -4.99
CA MET A 247 4.21 12.47 -4.25
C MET A 247 4.34 12.24 -2.74
N MET A 248 4.41 10.96 -2.33
CA MET A 248 4.55 10.56 -0.93
C MET A 248 5.88 11.04 -0.34
N LEU A 249 6.95 11.06 -1.12
CA LEU A 249 8.26 11.54 -0.69
C LEU A 249 8.22 13.03 -0.31
N ILE A 250 7.59 13.87 -1.15
CA ILE A 250 7.37 15.29 -0.79
C ILE A 250 6.45 15.37 0.44
N PHE A 251 5.35 14.62 0.46
CA PHE A 251 4.36 14.67 1.54
C PHE A 251 4.97 14.33 2.90
N ILE A 252 5.64 13.19 3.02
CA ILE A 252 6.26 12.75 4.28
C ILE A 252 7.31 13.77 4.75
N SER A 253 8.17 14.22 3.84
CA SER A 253 9.26 15.15 4.16
C SER A 253 8.74 16.52 4.65
N VAL A 254 7.69 17.03 4.01
CA VAL A 254 7.08 18.32 4.35
C VAL A 254 6.23 18.23 5.62
N MET A 255 5.46 17.15 5.79
CA MET A 255 4.61 16.97 6.97
C MET A 255 5.43 16.74 8.23
N ALA A 256 6.49 15.94 8.17
CA ALA A 256 7.36 15.70 9.31
C ALA A 256 7.99 17.01 9.81
N GLY A 257 8.62 17.79 8.92
CA GLY A 257 9.21 19.09 9.29
C GLY A 257 8.18 20.12 9.74
N GLY A 258 7.02 20.19 9.08
CA GLY A 258 5.94 21.11 9.45
C GLY A 258 5.35 20.83 10.83
N GLN A 259 5.05 19.58 11.13
CA GLN A 259 4.50 19.19 12.44
C GLN A 259 5.51 19.46 13.57
N GLN A 260 6.80 19.14 13.34
CA GLN A 260 7.86 19.40 14.31
C GLN A 260 8.02 20.89 14.59
N LEU A 261 7.98 21.72 13.54
CA LEU A 261 8.05 23.18 13.66
C LEU A 261 6.92 23.77 14.51
N MET A 262 5.70 23.29 14.30
CA MET A 262 4.55 23.73 15.08
C MET A 262 4.74 23.35 16.55
N THR A 263 5.02 22.07 16.84
CA THR A 263 5.19 21.57 18.21
C THR A 263 6.31 22.30 18.95
N SER A 264 7.48 22.46 18.33
CA SER A 264 8.61 23.15 18.96
C SER A 264 8.32 24.63 19.23
N THR A 265 7.51 25.26 18.39
CA THR A 265 7.10 26.66 18.61
C THR A 265 6.12 26.79 19.76
N ILE A 266 5.19 25.85 19.91
CA ILE A 266 4.26 25.80 21.05
C ILE A 266 5.04 25.57 22.34
N GLU A 267 5.95 24.59 22.35
CA GLU A 267 6.78 24.25 23.52
C GLU A 267 7.68 25.41 23.97
N GLU A 268 8.33 26.09 23.02
CA GLU A 268 9.16 27.24 23.35
C GLU A 268 8.34 28.40 23.91
N LYS A 269 7.11 28.59 23.41
CA LYS A 269 6.20 29.65 23.88
C LYS A 269 5.66 29.33 25.28
N SER A 270 5.19 28.10 25.50
CA SER A 270 4.65 27.65 26.80
C SER A 270 5.72 27.62 27.89
N SER A 271 6.95 27.29 27.52
CA SER A 271 8.10 27.21 28.44
C SER A 271 8.80 28.57 28.68
N ARG A 272 8.23 29.68 28.19
CA ARG A 272 8.83 31.05 28.24
C ARG A 272 10.25 31.16 27.66
N VAL A 273 10.69 30.17 26.89
CA VAL A 273 11.99 30.18 26.20
C VAL A 273 12.00 31.28 25.14
N VAL A 274 10.86 31.53 24.48
CA VAL A 274 10.72 32.61 23.50
C VAL A 274 11.06 33.98 24.10
N GLU A 275 10.68 34.28 25.35
CA GLU A 275 10.96 35.58 25.97
C GLU A 275 12.47 35.85 26.07
N VAL A 276 13.24 34.83 26.43
CA VAL A 276 14.71 34.88 26.49
C VAL A 276 15.32 35.01 25.10
N LEU A 277 14.81 34.26 24.11
CA LEU A 277 15.31 34.31 22.72
C LEU A 277 15.05 35.66 22.06
N LEU A 278 13.89 36.27 22.33
CA LEU A 278 13.51 37.56 21.78
C LEU A 278 14.32 38.74 22.35
N ALA A 279 14.96 38.57 23.51
CA ALA A 279 15.90 39.55 24.05
C ALA A 279 17.19 39.67 23.20
N ALA A 280 17.54 38.62 22.44
CA ALA A 280 18.76 38.57 21.63
C ALA A 280 18.50 38.64 20.11
N VAL A 281 17.31 38.25 19.65
CA VAL A 281 16.99 38.06 18.22
C VAL A 281 15.58 38.54 17.90
N SER A 282 15.35 39.10 16.71
CA SER A 282 14.01 39.57 16.34
C SER A 282 13.05 38.41 16.00
N PRO A 283 11.70 38.60 16.14
CA PRO A 283 10.72 37.55 15.84
C PRO A 283 10.82 36.98 14.41
N LEU A 284 11.11 37.84 13.42
CA LEU A 284 11.25 37.41 12.03
C LEU A 284 12.53 36.61 11.78
N GLU A 285 13.64 36.97 12.44
CA GLU A 285 14.89 36.20 12.38
C GLU A 285 14.71 34.82 13.01
N LEU A 286 13.99 34.74 14.14
CA LEU A 286 13.65 33.49 14.81
C LEU A 286 12.78 32.60 13.91
N MET A 287 11.68 33.14 13.38
CA MET A 287 10.76 32.39 12.51
C MET A 287 11.47 31.87 11.25
N THR A 288 12.23 32.74 10.56
CA THR A 288 12.92 32.37 9.32
C THR A 288 13.99 31.31 9.58
N GLY A 289 14.74 31.45 10.68
CA GLY A 289 15.71 30.45 11.10
C GLY A 289 15.06 29.09 11.33
N LYS A 290 13.93 29.05 12.05
CA LYS A 290 13.17 27.82 12.27
C LYS A 290 12.65 27.17 10.99
N ILE A 291 12.08 27.97 10.08
CA ILE A 291 11.58 27.47 8.79
C ILE A 291 12.72 26.84 7.97
N ILE A 292 13.88 27.51 7.87
CA ILE A 292 15.03 26.99 7.14
C ILE A 292 15.58 25.72 7.81
N GLY A 293 15.68 25.71 9.14
CA GLY A 293 16.14 24.54 9.89
C GLY A 293 15.27 23.31 9.63
N GLN A 294 13.95 23.45 9.75
CA GLN A 294 13.01 22.35 9.51
C GLN A 294 12.89 21.96 8.02
N MET A 295 13.12 22.89 7.10
CA MET A 295 13.26 22.57 5.68
C MET A 295 14.51 21.71 5.42
N ALA A 296 15.63 21.97 6.11
CA ALA A 296 16.83 21.13 6.01
C ALA A 296 16.58 19.71 6.58
N VAL A 297 15.79 19.59 7.65
CA VAL A 297 15.32 18.29 8.17
C VAL A 297 14.51 17.55 7.10
N GLY A 298 13.53 18.23 6.50
CA GLY A 298 12.74 17.66 5.41
C GLY A 298 13.60 17.25 4.21
N ALA A 299 14.62 18.05 3.86
CA ALA A 299 15.54 17.74 2.77
C ALA A 299 16.38 16.49 3.06
N LEU A 300 16.81 16.30 4.32
CA LEU A 300 17.48 15.08 4.77
C LEU A 300 16.55 13.86 4.63
N MET A 301 15.30 13.96 5.09
CA MET A 301 14.32 12.89 4.94
C MET A 301 14.07 12.54 3.48
N MET A 302 13.91 13.56 2.62
CA MET A 302 13.76 13.40 1.18
C MET A 302 14.99 12.71 0.57
N GLY A 303 16.20 13.07 0.99
CA GLY A 303 17.44 12.45 0.54
C GLY A 303 17.55 10.99 0.96
N VAL A 304 17.20 10.65 2.20
CA VAL A 304 17.24 9.27 2.72
C VAL A 304 16.19 8.41 2.04
N TYR A 305 14.92 8.81 2.04
CA TYR A 305 13.85 8.04 1.42
C TYR A 305 13.94 8.02 -0.11
N GLY A 306 14.38 9.12 -0.74
CA GLY A 306 14.67 9.18 -2.16
C GLY A 306 15.86 8.29 -2.54
N GLY A 307 16.90 8.25 -1.72
CA GLY A 307 18.03 7.33 -1.88
C GLY A 307 17.61 5.86 -1.79
N LEU A 308 16.75 5.52 -0.82
CA LEU A 308 16.18 4.16 -0.72
C LEU A 308 15.32 3.80 -1.93
N LEU A 309 14.51 4.74 -2.44
CA LEU A 309 13.75 4.56 -3.67
C LEU A 309 14.69 4.29 -4.87
N LEU A 310 15.77 5.05 -4.99
CA LEU A 310 16.77 4.87 -6.05
C LEU A 310 17.51 3.54 -5.93
N ILE A 311 17.90 3.11 -4.73
CA ILE A 311 18.52 1.80 -4.48
C ILE A 311 17.55 0.66 -4.85
N GLY A 312 16.28 0.80 -4.47
CA GLY A 312 15.22 -0.13 -4.87
C GLY A 312 15.15 -0.25 -6.39
N LEU A 313 15.01 0.87 -7.10
CA LEU A 313 14.97 0.88 -8.57
C LEU A 313 16.25 0.37 -9.22
N ALA A 314 17.43 0.63 -8.64
CA ALA A 314 18.71 0.10 -9.11
C ALA A 314 18.77 -1.42 -9.00
N THR A 315 18.28 -1.98 -7.91
CA THR A 315 18.21 -3.43 -7.69
C THR A 315 17.38 -4.12 -8.77
N PHE A 316 16.36 -3.43 -9.30
CA PHE A 316 15.50 -3.94 -10.36
C PHE A 316 15.91 -3.49 -11.78
N SER A 317 17.04 -2.81 -11.95
CA SER A 317 17.47 -2.22 -13.24
C SER A 317 16.45 -1.24 -13.84
N LEU A 318 15.70 -0.53 -12.99
CA LEU A 318 14.62 0.41 -13.37
C LEU A 318 15.00 1.88 -13.19
N VAL A 319 16.27 2.17 -12.93
CA VAL A 319 16.77 3.56 -12.76
C VAL A 319 16.48 4.41 -13.99
N GLY A 320 16.50 3.82 -15.19
CA GLY A 320 16.19 4.51 -16.44
C GLY A 320 14.76 5.07 -16.54
N LEU A 321 13.85 4.67 -15.64
CA LEU A 321 12.51 5.27 -15.55
C LEU A 321 12.52 6.68 -14.95
N ILE A 322 13.57 7.04 -14.19
CA ILE A 322 13.68 8.35 -13.56
C ILE A 322 14.48 9.28 -14.46
N SER A 323 13.84 10.34 -14.93
CA SER A 323 14.54 11.43 -15.61
C SER A 323 15.22 12.36 -14.61
N VAL A 324 16.40 12.89 -14.96
CA VAL A 324 17.09 13.92 -14.15
C VAL A 324 16.19 15.14 -13.93
N SER A 325 15.38 15.51 -14.93
CA SER A 325 14.38 16.57 -14.82
C SER A 325 13.35 16.31 -13.71
N SER A 326 12.89 15.07 -13.54
CA SER A 326 11.96 14.71 -12.46
C SER A 326 12.58 14.99 -11.08
N LEU A 327 13.88 14.70 -10.90
CA LEU A 327 14.59 15.00 -9.65
C LEU A 327 14.76 16.50 -9.40
N VAL A 328 15.02 17.28 -10.46
CA VAL A 328 15.07 18.75 -10.34
C VAL A 328 13.72 19.31 -9.93
N TYR A 329 12.63 18.89 -10.59
CA TYR A 329 11.28 19.33 -10.22
C TYR A 329 10.88 18.87 -8.82
N LEU A 330 11.26 17.65 -8.42
CA LEU A 330 11.07 17.15 -7.06
C LEU A 330 11.67 18.11 -6.04
N CYS A 331 12.94 18.52 -6.23
CA CYS A 331 13.61 19.47 -5.33
C CYS A 331 12.94 20.85 -5.32
N LEU A 332 12.55 21.38 -6.48
CA LEU A 332 11.89 22.70 -6.57
C LEU A 332 10.52 22.69 -5.87
N PHE A 333 9.69 21.69 -6.16
CA PHE A 333 8.37 21.54 -5.54
C PHE A 333 8.48 21.23 -4.05
N PHE A 334 9.51 20.48 -3.62
CA PHE A 334 9.81 20.28 -2.21
C PHE A 334 10.11 21.61 -1.51
N VAL A 335 11.01 22.45 -2.04
CA VAL A 335 11.35 23.73 -1.39
C VAL A 335 10.12 24.63 -1.26
N LEU A 336 9.30 24.72 -2.31
CA LEU A 336 8.09 25.56 -2.32
C LEU A 336 7.02 25.05 -1.34
N SER A 337 6.74 23.74 -1.37
CA SER A 337 5.76 23.12 -0.45
C SER A 337 6.25 23.17 1.00
N ALA A 338 7.52 22.83 1.25
CA ALA A 338 8.15 22.91 2.56
C ALA A 338 8.06 24.33 3.14
N THR A 339 8.38 25.36 2.35
CA THR A 339 8.28 26.75 2.79
C THR A 339 6.85 27.12 3.16
N THR A 340 5.89 26.79 2.29
CA THR A 340 4.48 27.14 2.47
C THR A 340 3.90 26.47 3.71
N VAL A 341 4.11 25.16 3.85
CA VAL A 341 3.61 24.40 5.00
C VAL A 341 4.33 24.83 6.27
N ALA A 342 5.65 24.98 6.26
CA ALA A 342 6.40 25.43 7.43
C ALA A 342 5.93 26.81 7.91
N ALA A 343 5.67 27.75 7.01
CA ALA A 343 5.14 29.05 7.35
C ALA A 343 3.75 28.95 8.02
N LEU A 344 2.83 28.15 7.46
CA LEU A 344 1.51 27.93 8.06
C LEU A 344 1.61 27.27 9.44
N MET A 345 2.48 26.28 9.58
CA MET A 345 2.71 25.57 10.85
C MET A 345 3.35 26.45 11.92
N ALA A 346 4.31 27.30 11.53
CA ALA A 346 4.89 28.30 12.42
C ALA A 346 3.85 29.34 12.88
N ALA A 347 2.95 29.77 11.98
CA ALA A 347 1.87 30.69 12.32
C ALA A 347 0.91 30.07 13.35
N ILE A 348 0.51 28.81 13.15
CA ILE A 348 -0.34 28.08 14.10
C ILE A 348 0.37 27.90 15.44
N GLY A 349 1.64 27.47 15.42
CA GLY A 349 2.41 27.23 16.64
C GLY A 349 2.63 28.50 17.48
N ALA A 350 2.81 29.66 16.85
CA ALA A 350 2.93 30.93 17.56
C ALA A 350 1.57 31.46 18.08
N ALA A 351 0.47 31.08 17.45
CA ALA A 351 -0.86 31.59 17.76
C ALA A 351 -1.50 30.94 19.00
N VAL A 352 -1.12 29.71 19.33
CA VAL A 352 -1.71 28.91 20.42
C VAL A 352 -0.74 28.77 21.59
N ASN A 353 -1.26 28.34 22.75
CA ASN A 353 -0.43 28.08 23.93
C ASN A 353 -0.29 26.57 24.23
N GLU A 354 -1.22 25.77 23.72
CA GLU A 354 -1.31 24.33 23.97
C GLU A 354 -1.48 23.55 22.67
N ILE A 355 -0.93 22.33 22.62
CA ILE A 355 -1.03 21.44 21.44
C ILE A 355 -2.49 21.12 21.11
N ARG A 356 -3.35 20.99 22.13
CA ARG A 356 -4.78 20.69 21.95
C ARG A 356 -5.52 21.81 21.20
N GLU A 357 -5.13 23.06 21.41
CA GLU A 357 -5.72 24.21 20.73
C GLU A 357 -5.30 24.25 19.26
N ALA A 358 -4.03 23.90 18.98
CA ALA A 358 -3.47 23.83 17.64
C ALA A 358 -4.28 22.89 16.73
N GLN A 359 -4.82 21.78 17.26
CA GLN A 359 -5.61 20.81 16.50
C GLN A 359 -6.80 21.47 15.79
N SER A 360 -7.46 22.45 16.41
CA SER A 360 -8.61 23.15 15.82
C SER A 360 -8.23 24.00 14.59
N LEU A 361 -7.01 24.53 14.56
CA LEU A 361 -6.46 25.30 13.44
C LEU A 361 -5.81 24.40 12.39
N LEU A 362 -5.33 23.22 12.79
CA LEU A 362 -4.70 22.24 11.90
C LEU A 362 -5.69 21.56 10.98
N THR A 363 -6.88 21.19 11.44
CA THR A 363 -7.86 20.43 10.64
C THR A 363 -8.07 20.99 9.22
N PRO A 364 -8.38 22.29 9.01
CA PRO A 364 -8.57 22.83 7.67
C PRO A 364 -7.28 22.84 6.82
N VAL A 365 -6.12 23.04 7.44
CA VAL A 365 -4.82 23.00 6.75
C VAL A 365 -4.50 21.57 6.31
N MET A 366 -4.72 20.59 7.19
CA MET A 366 -4.51 19.17 6.91
C MET A 366 -5.45 18.66 5.83
N LEU A 367 -6.72 19.07 5.84
CA LEU A 367 -7.68 18.69 4.79
C LEU A 367 -7.19 19.13 3.39
N LEU A 368 -6.63 20.34 3.29
CA LEU A 368 -6.09 20.86 2.04
C LEU A 368 -4.82 20.12 1.59
N LEU A 369 -4.02 19.62 2.54
CA LEU A 369 -2.79 18.86 2.27
C LEU A 369 -3.03 17.37 1.97
N ILE A 370 -4.12 16.80 2.49
CA ILE A 370 -4.55 15.42 2.22
C ILE A 370 -5.35 15.35 0.91
N LEU A 371 -5.95 16.45 0.45
CA LEU A 371 -6.71 16.52 -0.81
C LEU A 371 -5.99 15.87 -2.02
N PRO A 372 -4.69 16.14 -2.29
CA PRO A 372 -3.94 15.43 -3.32
C PRO A 372 -3.97 13.90 -3.19
N MET A 373 -3.87 13.38 -1.97
CA MET A 373 -3.89 11.93 -1.71
C MET A 373 -5.28 11.35 -1.94
N MET A 374 -6.34 12.07 -1.57
CA MET A 374 -7.72 11.64 -1.86
C MET A 374 -8.00 11.58 -3.36
N LEU A 375 -7.36 12.46 -4.14
CA LEU A 375 -7.52 12.55 -5.59
C LEU A 375 -6.50 11.70 -6.36
N MET A 376 -5.70 10.87 -5.69
CA MET A 376 -4.67 10.04 -6.32
C MET A 376 -5.25 9.15 -7.42
N GLY A 377 -6.31 8.40 -7.13
CA GLY A 377 -6.96 7.50 -8.11
C GLY A 377 -7.39 8.24 -9.38
N PRO A 378 -8.29 9.25 -9.28
CA PRO A 378 -8.74 10.02 -10.44
C PRO A 378 -7.60 10.66 -11.26
N VAL A 379 -6.60 11.25 -10.59
CA VAL A 379 -5.48 11.89 -11.29
C VAL A 379 -4.57 10.88 -11.99
N MET A 380 -4.39 9.69 -11.42
CA MET A 380 -3.60 8.64 -12.07
C MET A 380 -4.31 8.03 -13.28
N SER A 381 -5.63 7.92 -13.23
CA SER A 381 -6.44 7.45 -14.36
C SER A 381 -6.41 8.44 -15.52
N ASP A 382 -6.47 9.75 -15.25
CA ASP A 382 -6.34 10.80 -16.26
C ASP A 382 -5.42 11.95 -15.81
N PRO A 383 -4.09 11.81 -16.01
CA PRO A 383 -3.12 12.82 -15.58
C PRO A 383 -3.25 14.18 -16.27
N ASN A 384 -3.91 14.26 -17.42
CA ASN A 384 -4.11 15.51 -18.16
C ASN A 384 -5.55 16.00 -18.18
N GLY A 385 -6.44 15.32 -17.45
CA GLY A 385 -7.81 15.72 -17.26
C GLY A 385 -7.96 17.08 -16.57
N GLY A 386 -9.17 17.65 -16.66
CA GLY A 386 -9.47 18.96 -16.10
C GLY A 386 -9.23 19.03 -14.59
N LEU A 387 -9.64 17.99 -13.85
CA LEU A 387 -9.45 17.90 -12.39
C LEU A 387 -7.97 17.89 -12.02
N ALA A 388 -7.17 17.03 -12.66
CA ALA A 388 -5.72 16.95 -12.46
C ALA A 388 -5.04 18.29 -12.73
N THR A 389 -5.43 18.96 -13.81
CA THR A 389 -4.89 20.27 -14.21
C THR A 389 -5.21 21.33 -13.16
N VAL A 390 -6.46 21.49 -12.75
CA VAL A 390 -6.87 22.53 -11.78
C VAL A 390 -6.18 22.32 -10.43
N VAL A 391 -6.24 21.11 -9.86
CA VAL A 391 -5.69 20.85 -8.53
C VAL A 391 -4.16 20.99 -8.53
N SER A 392 -3.50 20.62 -9.63
CA SER A 392 -2.05 20.81 -9.78
C SER A 392 -1.62 22.28 -9.86
N LEU A 393 -2.55 23.24 -9.96
CA LEU A 393 -2.25 24.67 -9.99
C LEU A 393 -2.61 25.39 -8.68
N VAL A 394 -3.30 24.74 -7.73
CA VAL A 394 -3.77 25.36 -6.48
C VAL A 394 -2.83 25.00 -5.31
N PRO A 395 -2.01 25.94 -4.79
CA PRO A 395 -1.22 25.72 -3.58
C PRO A 395 -2.11 25.63 -2.34
N PRO A 396 -1.71 24.87 -1.29
CA PRO A 396 -0.51 24.06 -1.14
C PRO A 396 -0.62 22.64 -1.73
N ALA A 397 -1.76 22.27 -2.33
CA ALA A 397 -1.99 20.94 -2.91
C ALA A 397 -1.18 20.69 -4.21
N SER A 398 -0.90 21.76 -4.95
CA SER A 398 -0.26 21.75 -6.26
C SER A 398 1.05 20.94 -6.38
N PRO A 399 2.05 21.09 -5.48
CA PRO A 399 3.34 20.40 -5.59
C PRO A 399 3.21 18.87 -5.61
N TYR A 400 2.26 18.33 -4.85
CA TYR A 400 2.00 16.90 -4.74
C TYR A 400 1.38 16.34 -6.03
N VAL A 401 0.33 17.00 -6.52
CA VAL A 401 -0.38 16.57 -7.74
C VAL A 401 0.48 16.79 -8.99
N MET A 402 1.18 17.93 -9.09
CA MET A 402 2.03 18.22 -10.23
C MET A 402 3.20 17.23 -10.34
N MET A 403 3.81 16.85 -9.22
CA MET A 403 4.88 15.85 -9.20
C MET A 403 4.38 14.46 -9.65
N MET A 404 3.17 14.08 -9.23
CA MET A 404 2.51 12.86 -9.69
C MET A 404 2.24 12.89 -11.21
N ARG A 405 1.74 14.00 -11.74
CA ARG A 405 1.52 14.18 -13.20
C ARG A 405 2.83 14.13 -13.99
N LEU A 406 3.89 14.79 -13.49
CA LEU A 406 5.22 14.83 -14.12
C LEU A 406 5.89 13.47 -14.23
N SER A 407 5.60 12.58 -13.29
CA SER A 407 6.19 11.25 -13.21
C SER A 407 5.36 10.19 -13.93
N SER A 408 4.18 10.58 -14.45
CA SER A 408 3.30 9.72 -15.22
C SER A 408 3.81 9.53 -16.66
N ASN A 409 3.22 8.59 -17.39
CA ASN A 409 3.60 8.31 -18.78
C ASN A 409 3.30 9.46 -19.75
N VAL A 410 2.41 10.39 -19.38
CA VAL A 410 1.98 11.50 -20.23
C VAL A 410 2.24 12.82 -19.48
N PRO A 411 3.49 13.32 -19.49
CA PRO A 411 3.84 14.51 -18.73
C PRO A 411 3.05 15.73 -19.20
N PRO A 412 2.69 16.65 -18.28
CA PRO A 412 1.93 17.84 -18.62
C PRO A 412 2.76 18.80 -19.49
N PRO A 413 2.10 19.70 -20.24
CA PRO A 413 2.79 20.75 -20.99
C PRO A 413 3.67 21.62 -20.09
N VAL A 414 4.84 22.04 -20.60
CA VAL A 414 5.85 22.78 -19.82
C VAL A 414 5.29 24.08 -19.20
N TRP A 415 4.39 24.77 -19.90
CA TRP A 415 3.76 25.99 -19.38
C TRP A 415 2.95 25.73 -18.10
N GLN A 416 2.31 24.56 -17.95
CA GLN A 416 1.59 24.21 -16.72
C GLN A 416 2.54 24.03 -15.55
N ILE A 417 3.72 23.44 -15.80
CA ILE A 417 4.77 23.26 -14.79
C ILE A 417 5.29 24.62 -14.33
N LEU A 418 5.63 25.50 -15.28
CA LEU A 418 6.14 26.84 -14.98
C LEU A 418 5.10 27.70 -14.26
N LEU A 419 3.83 27.62 -14.68
CA LEU A 419 2.73 28.30 -14.00
C LEU A 419 2.54 27.77 -12.58
N ALA A 420 2.59 26.45 -12.37
CA ALA A 420 2.51 25.85 -11.04
C ALA A 420 3.68 26.31 -10.16
N LEU A 421 4.92 26.32 -10.68
CA LEU A 421 6.08 26.82 -9.95
C LEU A 421 5.89 28.30 -9.54
N LEU A 422 5.43 29.14 -10.46
CA LEU A 422 5.15 30.55 -10.17
C LEU A 422 4.05 30.72 -9.11
N LEU A 423 2.92 30.02 -9.23
CA LEU A 423 1.83 30.09 -8.28
C LEU A 423 2.24 29.60 -6.89
N ASN A 424 3.03 28.52 -6.81
CA ASN A 424 3.57 28.05 -5.54
C ASN A 424 4.62 29.00 -4.96
N ALA A 425 5.45 29.65 -5.78
CA ALA A 425 6.38 30.67 -5.30
C ALA A 425 5.64 31.87 -4.71
N VAL A 426 4.59 32.36 -5.40
CA VAL A 426 3.73 33.43 -4.88
C VAL A 426 3.03 32.99 -3.59
N ALA A 427 2.49 31.78 -3.54
CA ALA A 427 1.88 31.23 -2.33
C ALA A 427 2.87 31.09 -1.16
N ALA A 428 4.10 30.65 -1.42
CA ALA A 428 5.15 30.55 -0.41
C ALA A 428 5.50 31.93 0.16
N VAL A 429 5.68 32.94 -0.69
CA VAL A 429 5.93 34.32 -0.26
C VAL A 429 4.76 34.87 0.56
N MET A 430 3.53 34.67 0.10
CA MET A 430 2.32 35.07 0.83
C MET A 430 2.21 34.36 2.18
N ALA A 431 2.52 33.05 2.24
CA ALA A 431 2.47 32.28 3.46
C ALA A 431 3.53 32.74 4.46
N VAL A 432 4.77 33.00 4.03
CA VAL A 432 5.83 33.55 4.90
C VAL A 432 5.48 34.94 5.39
N TRP A 433 4.92 35.80 4.53
CA TRP A 433 4.45 37.13 4.92
C TRP A 433 3.32 37.06 5.96
N PHE A 434 2.30 36.23 5.71
CA PHE A 434 1.19 35.98 6.62
C PHE A 434 1.70 35.44 7.97
N ALA A 435 2.56 34.43 7.91
CA ALA A 435 3.15 33.81 9.09
C ALA A 435 3.97 34.82 9.89
N GLY A 436 4.80 35.65 9.24
CA GLY A 436 5.59 36.68 9.94
C GLY A 436 4.74 37.68 10.72
N LYS A 437 3.60 38.08 10.16
CA LYS A 437 2.63 38.96 10.82
C LYS A 437 1.96 38.28 12.02
N VAL A 438 1.48 37.04 11.83
CA VAL A 438 0.87 36.24 12.91
C VAL A 438 1.89 35.92 14.00
N PHE A 439 3.11 35.56 13.64
CA PHE A 439 4.19 35.17 14.55
C PHE A 439 4.59 36.33 15.45
N ARG A 440 4.70 37.55 14.90
CA ARG A 440 5.02 38.75 15.68
C ARG A 440 3.98 39.05 16.77
N ILE A 441 2.68 38.93 16.46
CA ILE A 441 1.60 39.17 17.42
C ILE A 441 1.41 37.98 18.36
N GLY A 442 1.40 36.77 17.80
CA GLY A 442 1.08 35.53 18.49
C GLY A 442 2.04 35.22 19.62
N LEU A 443 3.34 35.49 19.45
CA LEU A 443 4.34 35.25 20.50
C LEU A 443 4.12 36.09 21.77
N LEU A 444 3.44 37.23 21.67
CA LEU A 444 3.20 38.13 22.81
C LEU A 444 1.78 38.00 23.38
N MET A 445 0.93 37.18 22.76
CA MET A 445 -0.46 37.02 23.16
C MET A 445 -0.67 35.76 23.99
N TYR A 446 -1.17 35.96 25.19
CA TYR A 446 -1.62 34.92 26.13
C TYR A 446 -3.14 35.04 26.34
N GLY A 447 -3.83 33.90 26.42
CA GLY A 447 -5.27 33.88 26.66
C GLY A 447 -6.03 32.94 25.72
N LYS A 448 -7.26 33.33 25.33
CA LYS A 448 -8.18 32.48 24.56
C LYS A 448 -7.56 32.06 23.21
N PRO A 449 -7.72 30.79 22.80
CA PRO A 449 -7.21 30.32 21.52
C PRO A 449 -7.87 31.10 20.37
N PRO A 450 -7.07 31.61 19.42
CA PRO A 450 -7.58 32.32 18.26
C PRO A 450 -8.29 31.35 17.30
N ASN A 451 -9.32 31.85 16.60
CA ASN A 451 -9.93 31.18 15.47
C ASN A 451 -9.29 31.71 14.15
N LEU A 452 -9.52 31.05 13.00
CA LEU A 452 -8.98 31.48 11.70
C LEU A 452 -9.33 32.95 11.38
N LEU A 453 -10.54 33.37 11.72
CA LEU A 453 -11.00 34.76 11.55
C LEU A 453 -10.21 35.76 12.39
N THR A 454 -9.75 35.38 13.58
CA THR A 454 -8.95 36.27 14.42
C THR A 454 -7.51 36.37 13.93
N LEU A 455 -6.94 35.28 13.38
CA LEU A 455 -5.63 35.33 12.72
C LEU A 455 -5.64 36.31 11.54
N TRP A 456 -6.69 36.28 10.73
CA TRP A 456 -6.87 37.24 9.64
C TRP A 456 -6.96 38.69 10.13
N ARG A 457 -7.62 38.94 11.27
CA ARG A 457 -7.65 40.27 11.89
C ARG A 457 -6.25 40.72 12.33
N TRP A 458 -5.44 39.84 12.91
CA TRP A 458 -4.07 40.17 13.32
C TRP A 458 -3.21 40.62 12.14
N VAL A 459 -3.35 39.96 11.00
CA VAL A 459 -2.63 40.33 9.77
C VAL A 459 -2.98 41.72 9.28
N ARG A 460 -4.22 42.19 9.49
CA ARG A 460 -4.63 43.56 9.15
C ARG A 460 -4.14 44.61 10.16
N MET A 461 -3.80 44.20 11.39
CA MET A 461 -3.38 45.11 12.47
C MET A 461 -1.86 45.26 12.58
N ALA A 462 -1.09 44.24 12.19
CA ALA A 462 0.38 44.25 12.17
C ALA A 462 0.94 44.93 10.92
#